data_AF-A0A4Y9S1K0-F1
#
_entry.id   AF-A0A4Y9S1K0-F1
#
_cell.length_a   1.000
_cell.length_b   1.000
_cell.length_c   1.000
_cell.angle_alpha   90.00
_cell.angle_beta   90.00
_cell.angle_gamma   90.00
#
_symmetry.space_group_name_H-M   'P 1'
#
loop_
_entity.id
_entity.type
_entity.pdbx_description
1 polymer ?
#
loop_
_entity_poly.entity_id
_entity_poly.type
_entity_poly.pdbx_seq_one_letter_code
_entity_poly.pdbx_strand_id
1 'polypeptide(L)'
;MVTADSLIGCYMMANRMHGVVYVGVSSQLVTRVGQHRAGVIDGFTKRYGLKRLVWYEFHETIVGAIQREKSLKRWPRDWKANLIERANPHWDDLFADLVRASGAEPDPDAYRNWTPPEE
;
A
#
# COMPACT_ATOMS: atom_id res chain seq x y z
N MET A 1 -22.19 -8.81 2.82
CA MET A 1 -21.26 -9.04 3.94
C MET A 1 -19.88 -8.82 3.37
N VAL A 2 -19.25 -7.69 3.67
CA VAL A 2 -17.92 -7.34 3.15
C VAL A 2 -16.93 -8.28 3.81
N THR A 3 -16.27 -9.15 3.03
CA THR A 3 -15.19 -9.98 3.56
C THR A 3 -14.04 -9.05 3.88
N ALA A 4 -13.75 -8.86 5.18
CA ALA A 4 -12.58 -8.11 5.60
C ALA A 4 -11.33 -8.78 5.02
N ASP A 5 -10.58 -8.04 4.20
CA ASP A 5 -9.30 -8.50 3.67
C ASP A 5 -8.37 -8.83 4.85
N SER A 6 -7.87 -10.07 4.91
CA SER A 6 -6.93 -10.54 5.95
C SER A 6 -5.49 -10.66 5.41
N LEU A 7 -5.21 -10.04 4.26
CA LEU A 7 -3.88 -10.09 3.65
C LEU A 7 -2.90 -9.20 4.39
N ILE A 8 -1.85 -9.86 4.87
CA ILE A 8 -0.71 -9.21 5.48
C ILE A 8 0.31 -8.89 4.40
N GLY A 9 0.78 -7.64 4.34
CA GLY A 9 1.79 -7.28 3.36
C GLY A 9 2.51 -5.97 3.64
N CYS A 10 3.68 -5.83 3.01
CA CYS A 10 4.43 -4.59 2.93
C CYS A 10 4.21 -3.95 1.56
N TYR A 11 4.13 -2.63 1.49
CA TYR A 11 3.81 -1.93 0.26
C TYR A 11 4.51 -0.59 0.14
N MET A 12 4.60 -0.09 -1.10
CA MET A 12 5.09 1.25 -1.41
C MET A 12 4.05 2.06 -2.18
N MET A 13 3.80 3.28 -1.69
CA MET A 13 2.97 4.28 -2.37
C MET A 13 3.84 5.39 -2.95
N ALA A 14 3.50 5.88 -4.13
CA ALA A 14 4.16 7.01 -4.76
C ALA A 14 3.15 8.05 -5.29
N ASN A 15 3.62 9.28 -5.52
CA ASN A 15 2.84 10.33 -6.17
C ASN A 15 3.13 10.43 -7.67
N ARG A 16 4.35 10.09 -8.09
CA ARG A 16 4.82 10.01 -9.49
C ARG A 16 6.08 9.14 -9.57
N MET A 17 6.48 8.77 -10.78
CA MET A 17 7.75 8.08 -11.04
C MET A 17 8.92 8.88 -10.48
N HIS A 18 9.84 8.21 -9.78
CA HIS A 18 10.95 8.83 -9.04
C HIS A 18 10.51 9.97 -8.10
N GLY A 19 9.27 9.95 -7.61
CA GLY A 19 8.69 10.93 -6.69
C GLY A 19 8.88 10.56 -5.22
N VAL A 20 8.06 11.14 -4.34
CA VAL A 20 8.06 10.74 -2.93
C VAL A 20 7.59 9.29 -2.85
N VAL A 21 8.26 8.48 -2.04
CA VAL A 21 7.88 7.08 -1.79
C VAL A 21 7.58 6.93 -0.31
N TYR A 22 6.40 6.42 -0.01
CA TYR A 22 5.99 5.98 1.32
C TYR A 22 6.08 4.45 1.39
N VAL A 23 6.56 3.92 2.51
CA VAL A 23 6.64 2.47 2.78
C VAL A 23 5.76 2.18 3.99
N GLY A 24 4.87 1.20 3.86
CA GLY A 24 3.93 0.82 4.91
C GLY A 24 3.76 -0.69 5.04
N VAL A 25 3.04 -1.09 6.09
CA VAL A 25 2.61 -2.47 6.33
C VAL A 25 1.14 -2.47 6.75
N SER A 26 0.42 -3.55 6.47
CA SER A 26 -0.97 -3.75 6.89
C SER A 26 -1.27 -5.23 7.07
N SER A 27 -2.22 -5.58 7.94
CA SER A 27 -2.87 -6.90 7.99
C SER A 27 -4.17 -6.95 7.17
N GLN A 28 -4.56 -5.82 6.59
CA GLN A 28 -5.71 -5.65 5.69
C GLN A 28 -5.21 -4.83 4.49
N LEU A 29 -4.35 -5.42 3.67
CA LEU A 29 -3.55 -4.69 2.68
C LEU A 29 -4.41 -3.97 1.62
N VAL A 30 -5.39 -4.65 1.04
CA VAL A 30 -6.29 -4.11 0.02
C VAL A 30 -7.04 -2.91 0.57
N THR A 31 -7.64 -3.06 1.76
CA THR A 31 -8.36 -1.98 2.45
C THR A 31 -7.46 -0.77 2.68
N ARG A 32 -6.26 -0.99 3.22
CA ARG A 32 -5.33 0.10 3.56
C ARG A 32 -4.82 0.86 2.34
N VAL A 33 -4.47 0.14 1.28
CA VAL A 33 -4.06 0.78 0.03
C VAL A 33 -5.24 1.55 -0.57
N GLY A 34 -6.44 0.97 -0.58
CA GLY A 34 -7.66 1.66 -1.04
C GLY A 34 -7.89 2.99 -0.32
N GLN A 35 -7.76 2.99 1.01
CA GLN A 35 -7.88 4.20 1.83
C GLN A 35 -6.83 5.27 1.47
N HIS A 36 -5.57 4.89 1.25
CA HIS A 36 -4.52 5.83 0.84
C HIS A 36 -4.76 6.38 -0.58
N ARG A 37 -5.20 5.55 -1.52
CA ARG A 37 -5.57 5.98 -2.88
C ARG A 37 -6.73 6.96 -2.87
N ALA A 38 -7.75 6.68 -2.06
CA ALA A 38 -8.91 7.55 -1.87
C ALA A 38 -8.56 8.86 -1.11
N GLY A 39 -7.51 8.85 -0.29
CA GLY A 39 -7.08 10.01 0.50
C GLY A 39 -7.98 10.28 1.71
N VAL A 40 -8.61 9.24 2.26
CA VAL A 40 -9.55 9.34 3.38
C VAL A 40 -8.85 9.31 4.74
N ILE A 41 -7.63 8.77 4.81
CA ILE A 41 -6.81 8.77 6.02
C ILE A 41 -5.94 10.03 6.04
N ASP A 42 -6.06 10.83 7.11
CA ASP A 42 -5.16 11.93 7.35
C ASP A 42 -3.72 11.46 7.65
N GLY A 43 -2.74 12.19 7.14
CA GLY A 43 -1.32 11.88 7.34
C GLY A 43 -0.45 12.16 6.13
N PHE A 44 0.76 11.58 6.15
CA PHE A 44 1.80 11.82 5.15
C PHE A 44 1.34 11.48 3.72
N THR A 45 0.65 10.35 3.55
CA THR A 45 0.18 9.90 2.24
C THR A 45 -0.82 10.87 1.61
N LYS A 46 -1.79 11.37 2.39
CA LYS A 46 -2.74 12.40 1.96
C LYS A 46 -2.04 13.74 1.69
N ARG A 47 -1.18 14.19 2.62
CA ARG A 47 -0.45 15.48 2.51
C ARG A 47 0.38 15.59 1.24
N TYR A 48 1.03 14.51 0.81
CA TYR A 48 1.92 14.51 -0.37
C TYR A 48 1.29 13.89 -1.63
N GLY A 49 -0.01 13.55 -1.59
CA GLY A 49 -0.73 13.00 -2.73
C GLY A 49 -0.21 11.63 -3.18
N LEU A 50 0.23 10.79 -2.25
CA LEU A 50 0.79 9.46 -2.50
C LEU A 50 -0.35 8.45 -2.78
N LYS A 51 -0.86 8.49 -4.01
CA LYS A 51 -2.08 7.77 -4.43
C LYS A 51 -1.84 6.58 -5.37
N ARG A 52 -0.60 6.22 -5.68
CA ARG A 52 -0.30 5.08 -6.58
C ARG A 52 0.38 3.96 -5.80
N LEU A 53 -0.16 2.76 -5.85
CA LEU A 53 0.52 1.57 -5.34
C LEU A 53 1.56 1.16 -6.39
N VAL A 54 2.85 1.31 -6.09
CA VAL A 54 3.90 1.03 -7.09
C VAL A 54 4.63 -0.28 -6.85
N TRP A 55 4.50 -0.85 -5.64
CA TRP A 55 5.09 -2.14 -5.27
C TRP A 55 4.39 -2.71 -4.03
N TYR A 56 4.30 -4.04 -3.94
CA TYR A 56 3.81 -4.75 -2.76
C TYR A 56 4.44 -6.15 -2.64
N GLU A 57 4.43 -6.69 -1.43
CA GLU A 57 4.90 -8.04 -1.09
C GLU A 57 3.98 -8.62 -0.01
N PHE A 58 3.45 -9.82 -0.25
CA PHE A 58 2.65 -10.55 0.73
C PHE A 58 3.54 -11.23 1.76
N HIS A 59 3.02 -11.37 2.98
CA HIS A 59 3.68 -12.08 4.07
C HIS A 59 2.71 -12.98 4.81
N GLU A 60 3.21 -14.10 5.33
CA GLU A 60 2.42 -15.01 6.17
C GLU A 60 2.14 -14.44 7.56
N THR A 61 3.02 -13.56 8.06
CA THR A 61 2.92 -12.99 9.40
C THR A 61 3.16 -11.48 9.39
N ILE A 62 2.47 -10.78 10.29
CA ILE A 62 2.64 -9.32 10.45
C ILE A 62 4.05 -8.97 10.90
N VAL A 63 4.69 -9.84 11.69
CA VAL A 63 6.07 -9.67 12.14
C VAL A 63 7.03 -9.69 10.95
N GLY A 64 6.89 -10.64 10.02
CA GLY A 64 7.71 -10.70 8.81
C GLY A 64 7.53 -9.44 7.95
N ALA A 65 6.29 -8.99 7.79
CA ALA A 65 5.98 -7.77 7.04
C ALA A 65 6.58 -6.50 7.68
N ILE A 66 6.54 -6.38 9.01
CA ILE A 66 7.17 -5.28 9.76
C ILE A 66 8.70 -5.30 9.59
N GLN A 67 9.33 -6.49 9.65
CA GLN A 67 10.77 -6.62 9.43
C GLN A 67 11.16 -6.18 8.02
N ARG A 68 10.37 -6.57 7.01
CA ARG A 68 10.55 -6.14 5.63
C ARG A 68 10.43 -4.63 5.49
N GLU A 69 9.38 -4.04 6.06
CA GLU A 69 9.14 -2.60 6.08
C GLU A 69 10.32 -1.83 6.70
N LYS A 70 10.84 -2.29 7.85
CA LYS A 70 12.01 -1.69 8.53
C LYS A 70 13.26 -1.74 7.65
N SER A 71 13.52 -2.88 6.99
CA SER A 71 14.64 -3.04 6.06
C SER A 71 14.51 -2.05 4.89
N LEU A 72 13.35 -2.01 4.26
CA LEU A 72 13.07 -1.10 3.14
C LEU A 72 13.23 0.36 3.56
N LYS A 73 12.68 0.79 4.71
CA LYS A 73 12.83 2.18 5.19
C LYS A 73 14.29 2.62 5.29
N ARG A 74 15.21 1.72 5.70
CA ARG A 74 16.65 1.99 5.80
C ARG A 74 17.40 2.04 4.46
N TRP A 75 16.84 1.47 3.40
CA TRP A 75 17.53 1.43 2.11
C TRP A 75 17.74 2.82 1.50
N PRO A 76 18.82 3.02 0.73
CA PRO A 76 18.96 4.17 -0.15
C PRO A 76 17.76 4.30 -1.08
N ARG A 77 17.48 5.54 -1.52
CA ARG A 77 16.37 5.83 -2.42
C ARG A 77 16.45 5.04 -3.73
N ASP A 78 17.64 4.96 -4.32
CA ASP A 78 17.86 4.30 -5.61
C ASP A 78 17.62 2.79 -5.51
N TRP A 79 17.86 2.19 -4.35
CA TRP A 79 17.62 0.76 -4.16
C TRP A 79 16.13 0.45 -4.09
N LYS A 80 15.33 1.36 -3.53
CA LYS A 80 13.86 1.28 -3.57
C LYS A 80 13.36 1.44 -5.02
N ALA A 81 13.91 2.41 -5.76
CA ALA A 81 13.56 2.61 -7.17
C ALA A 81 13.87 1.36 -8.01
N ASN A 82 15.08 0.82 -7.87
CA ASN A 82 15.48 -0.43 -8.54
C ASN A 82 14.57 -1.61 -8.16
N LEU A 83 14.13 -1.70 -6.91
CA LEU A 83 13.19 -2.76 -6.48
C LEU A 83 11.83 -2.61 -7.16
N ILE A 84 11.30 -1.39 -7.23
CA ILE A 84 10.04 -1.08 -7.92
C ILE A 84 10.18 -1.43 -9.41
N GLU A 85 11.22 -0.91 -10.07
CA GLU A 85 11.41 -0.98 -11.53
C GLU A 85 11.65 -2.39 -12.05
N ARG A 86 12.16 -3.31 -11.23
CA ARG A 86 12.30 -4.74 -11.59
C ARG A 86 10.97 -5.40 -11.93
N ALA A 87 9.88 -4.98 -11.27
CA ALA A 87 8.55 -5.56 -11.47
C ALA A 87 7.56 -4.58 -12.11
N ASN A 88 7.80 -3.28 -11.96
CA ASN A 88 6.92 -2.20 -12.40
C ASN A 88 7.74 -1.04 -12.99
N PRO A 89 8.33 -1.21 -14.20
CA PRO A 89 9.25 -0.23 -14.79
C PRO A 89 8.65 1.17 -14.97
N HIS A 90 7.34 1.25 -15.17
CA HIS A 90 6.63 2.51 -15.41
C HIS A 90 5.98 3.09 -14.15
N TRP A 91 6.16 2.43 -13.00
CA TRP A 91 5.54 2.83 -11.73
C TRP A 91 4.01 2.97 -11.87
N ASP A 92 3.40 2.03 -12.60
CA ASP A 92 1.97 1.93 -12.78
C ASP A 92 1.29 1.67 -11.42
N ASP A 93 0.02 2.07 -11.32
CA ASP A 93 -0.76 1.84 -10.11
C ASP A 93 -1.27 0.40 -10.06
N LEU A 94 -0.61 -0.43 -9.25
CA LEU A 94 -0.82 -1.88 -9.14
C LEU A 94 -2.06 -2.26 -8.31
N PHE A 95 -2.92 -1.31 -7.93
CA PHE A 95 -4.05 -1.62 -7.06
C PHE A 95 -5.03 -2.61 -7.67
N ALA A 96 -5.30 -2.51 -8.98
CA ALA A 96 -6.16 -3.46 -9.67
C ALA A 96 -5.56 -4.89 -9.67
N ASP A 97 -4.24 -4.98 -9.80
CA ASP A 97 -3.53 -6.27 -9.74
C ASP A 97 -3.55 -6.86 -8.33
N LEU A 98 -3.37 -6.03 -7.30
CA LEU A 98 -3.48 -6.45 -5.90
C LEU A 98 -4.89 -7.01 -5.59
N VAL A 99 -5.94 -6.34 -6.06
CA VAL A 99 -7.34 -6.80 -5.91
C VAL A 99 -7.55 -8.14 -6.64
N ARG A 100 -7.04 -8.27 -7.85
CA ARG A 100 -7.12 -9.53 -8.61
C ARG A 100 -6.35 -10.67 -7.96
N ALA A 101 -5.15 -10.40 -7.46
CA ALA A 101 -4.29 -11.40 -6.82
C ALA A 101 -4.81 -11.85 -5.44
N SER A 102 -5.48 -10.94 -4.72
CA SER A 102 -6.08 -11.24 -3.42
C SER A 102 -7.38 -12.02 -3.51
N GLY A 103 -8.12 -11.86 -4.62
CA GLY A 103 -9.52 -12.28 -4.68
C GLY A 103 -10.43 -11.49 -3.73
N ALA A 104 -9.90 -10.46 -3.06
CA ALA A 104 -10.66 -9.60 -2.17
C ALA A 104 -11.26 -8.45 -2.99
N GLU A 105 -12.58 -8.36 -3.02
CA GLU A 105 -13.25 -7.20 -3.61
C GLU A 105 -13.20 -6.03 -2.63
N PRO A 106 -12.53 -4.90 -2.99
CA PRO A 106 -12.59 -3.71 -2.18
C PRO A 106 -14.00 -3.15 -2.27
N ASP A 107 -14.72 -3.11 -1.15
CA ASP A 107 -15.97 -2.35 -1.07
C ASP A 107 -15.67 -0.86 -1.31
N PRO A 108 -16.16 -0.26 -2.42
CA PRO A 108 -15.94 1.14 -2.74
C PRO A 108 -16.45 2.12 -1.69
N ASP A 109 -17.53 1.74 -1.01
CA ASP A 109 -18.20 2.57 -0.02
C ASP A 109 -17.57 2.40 1.37
N ALA A 110 -16.90 1.27 1.62
CA ALA A 110 -16.18 1.01 2.87
C ALA A 110 -15.04 2.01 3.10
N TYR A 111 -14.41 2.57 2.05
CA TYR A 111 -13.40 3.62 2.24
C TYR A 111 -13.97 5.03 2.24
N ARG A 112 -15.03 5.33 1.48
CA ARG A 112 -15.61 6.69 1.43
C ARG A 112 -16.24 7.11 2.75
N ASN A 113 -16.87 6.17 3.43
CA ASN A 113 -17.52 6.37 4.72
C ASN A 113 -16.66 5.84 5.88
N TRP A 114 -15.35 5.64 5.66
CA TRP A 114 -14.46 5.17 6.70
C TRP A 114 -14.30 6.25 7.76
N THR A 115 -14.91 6.01 8.92
CA THR A 115 -14.63 6.75 10.14
C THR A 115 -13.54 5.97 10.90
N PRO A 116 -12.44 6.62 11.33
CA PRO A 116 -11.50 6.00 12.24
C PRO A 116 -12.27 5.49 13.47
N PRO A 117 -11.89 4.33 14.06
CA PRO A 117 -12.36 3.99 15.40
C PRO A 117 -12.04 5.17 16.34
N GLU A 118 -13.00 5.57 17.17
CA GLU A 118 -12.72 6.49 18.27
C GLU A 118 -11.66 5.84 19.17
N GLU A 119 -10.58 6.57 19.48
CA GLU A 119 -9.47 6.10 20.30
C GLU A 119 -9.90 5.68 21.71
#